data_AF-A0A0D0BS20-F1
#
_entry.id   AF-A0A0D0BS20-F1
#
_cell.length_a   1.000
_cell.length_b   1.000
_cell.length_c   1.000
_cell.angle_alpha   90.00
_cell.angle_beta   90.00
_cell.angle_gamma   90.00
#
_symmetry.space_group_name_H-M   'P 1'
#
loop_
_entity.id
_entity.type
_entity.pdbx_description
1 polymer ?
#
loop_
_entity_poly.entity_id
_entity_poly.type
_entity_poly.pdbx_seq_one_letter_code
_entity_poly.pdbx_strand_id
1 'polypeptide(L)'
;MSLAPTHTTPRGQVVLQPTYFTCSLFVDPAREDIDHLIRVYVERYTRSPLPQPFVLFKDIWNNYGWTWLHFKVFDARSRETFLKVTMQLFSERLAESEYPLARAVALLGLYTFFVTQPSTSAPPLHALAHLPMTIGEPLLCSEIGQLTGSQTCISLY
;
A
#
# COMPACT_ATOMS: atom_id res chain seq x y z
N MET A 1 11.97 -9.65 -13.58
CA MET A 1 11.52 -11.00 -14.01
C MET A 1 10.10 -10.85 -14.52
N SER A 2 9.80 -11.29 -15.75
CA SER A 2 8.46 -11.23 -16.31
C SER A 2 7.57 -12.27 -15.64
N LEU A 3 6.46 -11.87 -15.02
CA LEU A 3 5.46 -12.82 -14.54
C LEU A 3 4.92 -13.61 -15.74
N ALA A 4 4.97 -14.93 -15.65
CA ALA A 4 4.35 -15.79 -16.65
C ALA A 4 2.82 -15.53 -16.68
N PRO A 5 2.17 -15.55 -17.85
CA PRO A 5 0.72 -15.39 -17.92
C PRO A 5 0.05 -16.51 -17.13
N THR A 6 -0.61 -16.16 -16.04
CA THR A 6 -1.37 -17.11 -15.21
C THR A 6 -2.49 -17.71 -16.06
N HIS A 7 -2.46 -19.03 -16.21
CA HIS A 7 -3.48 -19.79 -16.93
C HIS A 7 -4.86 -19.57 -16.33
N THR A 8 -5.87 -19.59 -17.20
CA THR A 8 -7.30 -19.48 -16.94
C THR A 8 -7.72 -19.96 -15.55
N THR A 9 -8.20 -19.03 -14.74
CA THR A 9 -8.81 -19.29 -13.43
C THR A 9 -9.90 -20.36 -13.58
N PRO A 10 -9.95 -21.39 -12.72
CA PRO A 10 -11.06 -22.34 -12.72
C PRO A 10 -12.38 -21.58 -12.56
N ARG A 11 -13.39 -22.01 -13.34
CA ARG A 11 -14.72 -21.39 -13.40
C ARG A 11 -15.31 -21.29 -11.99
N GLY A 12 -15.57 -20.06 -11.52
CA GLY A 12 -16.16 -19.78 -10.20
C GLY A 12 -15.24 -19.14 -9.17
N GLN A 13 -13.95 -18.94 -9.46
CA GLN A 13 -13.05 -18.23 -8.55
C GLN A 13 -13.11 -16.72 -8.78
N VAL A 14 -13.63 -15.98 -7.79
CA VAL A 14 -13.61 -14.52 -7.79
C VAL A 14 -12.19 -14.06 -7.49
N VAL A 15 -11.52 -13.51 -8.50
CA VAL A 15 -10.19 -12.92 -8.38
C VAL A 15 -10.33 -11.41 -8.61
N LEU A 16 -9.80 -10.61 -7.68
CA LEU A 16 -9.77 -9.16 -7.86
C LEU A 16 -8.91 -8.84 -9.08
N GLN A 17 -9.37 -7.91 -9.92
CA GLN A 17 -8.53 -7.45 -11.02
C GLN A 17 -7.43 -6.56 -10.44
N PRO A 18 -6.18 -6.63 -10.93
CA PRO A 18 -5.09 -5.78 -10.46
C PRO A 18 -5.42 -4.28 -10.51
N THR A 19 -6.22 -3.86 -11.49
CA THR A 19 -6.69 -2.48 -11.64
C THR A 19 -7.48 -1.96 -10.42
N TYR A 20 -8.14 -2.85 -9.67
CA TYR A 20 -8.80 -2.48 -8.42
C TYR A 20 -7.84 -1.79 -7.45
N PHE A 21 -6.60 -2.29 -7.33
CA PHE A 21 -5.60 -1.75 -6.41
C PHE A 21 -5.03 -0.41 -6.86
N THR A 22 -5.20 -0.03 -8.12
CA THR A 22 -4.80 1.30 -8.62
C THR A 22 -5.97 2.28 -8.66
N CYS A 23 -7.20 1.83 -8.45
CA CYS A 23 -8.39 2.67 -8.43
C CYS A 23 -8.54 3.40 -7.08
N SER A 24 -9.20 4.56 -7.11
CA SER A 24 -9.59 5.34 -5.92
C SER A 24 -10.32 4.51 -4.86
N LEU A 25 -11.12 3.53 -5.28
CA LEU A 25 -11.84 2.60 -4.39
C LEU A 25 -10.94 1.82 -3.44
N PHE A 26 -9.68 1.59 -3.80
CA PHE A 26 -8.68 1.01 -2.91
C PHE A 26 -7.72 2.06 -2.37
N VAL A 27 -7.24 2.94 -3.25
CA VAL A 27 -6.21 3.93 -2.93
C VAL A 27 -6.65 4.90 -1.84
N ASP A 28 -7.86 5.46 -1.93
CA ASP A 28 -8.31 6.49 -0.99
C ASP A 28 -8.54 5.91 0.41
N PRO A 29 -9.26 4.78 0.59
CA PRO A 29 -9.38 4.15 1.91
C PRO A 29 -8.04 3.68 2.47
N ALA A 30 -7.16 3.11 1.63
CA ALA A 30 -5.84 2.67 2.09
C ALA A 30 -4.96 3.86 2.54
N ARG A 31 -5.07 5.01 1.86
CA ARG A 31 -4.39 6.24 2.27
C ARG A 31 -4.94 6.76 3.59
N GLU A 32 -6.26 6.76 3.77
CA GLU A 32 -6.90 7.16 5.03
C GLU A 32 -6.49 6.25 6.20
N ASP A 33 -6.38 4.94 5.97
CA ASP A 33 -5.90 3.98 6.97
C ASP A 33 -4.46 4.29 7.41
N ILE A 34 -3.58 4.64 6.46
CA ILE A 34 -2.19 5.05 6.76
C ILE A 34 -2.17 6.36 7.56
N ASP A 35 -2.99 7.34 7.17
CA ASP A 35 -3.10 8.61 7.89
C ASP A 35 -3.64 8.39 9.31
N HIS A 36 -4.59 7.46 9.48
CA HIS A 36 -5.09 7.05 10.78
C HIS A 36 -4.00 6.40 11.65
N LEU A 37 -3.21 5.47 11.09
CA LEU A 37 -2.08 4.85 11.77
C LEU A 37 -1.08 5.90 12.28
N ILE A 38 -0.73 6.86 11.43
CA ILE A 38 0.16 7.97 11.77
C ILE A 38 -0.42 8.82 12.91
N ARG A 39 -1.68 9.26 12.76
CA ARG A 39 -2.36 10.08 13.77
C ARG A 39 -2.41 9.41 15.13
N VAL A 40 -2.81 8.14 15.19
CA VAL A 40 -2.92 7.39 16.45
C VAL A 40 -1.56 7.22 17.11
N TYR A 41 -0.51 6.94 16.32
CA TYR A 41 0.84 6.86 16.84
C TYR A 41 1.28 8.20 17.45
N VAL A 42 1.11 9.29 16.70
CA VAL A 42 1.52 10.64 17.11
C VAL A 42 0.78 11.07 18.38
N GLU A 43 -0.53 10.85 18.45
CA GLU A 43 -1.33 11.17 19.65
C GLU A 43 -0.83 10.39 20.88
N ARG A 44 -0.61 9.08 20.74
CA ARG A 44 -0.15 8.26 21.87
C ARG A 44 1.27 8.59 22.30
N TYR A 45 2.16 8.82 21.33
CA TYR A 45 3.56 9.16 21.58
C TYR A 45 3.71 10.53 22.24
N THR A 46 2.91 11.53 21.84
CA THR A 46 2.94 12.87 22.43
C THR A 46 2.31 12.93 23.82
N ARG A 47 1.26 12.13 24.08
CA ARG A 47 0.61 12.07 25.41
C ARG A 47 1.50 11.39 26.46
N SER A 48 2.24 10.36 26.07
CA SER A 48 3.18 9.66 26.94
C SER A 48 4.37 9.18 26.12
N PRO A 49 5.48 9.95 26.09
CA PRO A 49 6.69 9.52 25.41
C PRO A 49 7.31 8.35 26.16
N LEU A 50 6.85 7.14 25.81
CA LEU A 50 7.41 5.90 26.31
C LEU A 50 8.86 5.76 25.79
N PRO A 51 9.76 5.16 26.58
CA PRO A 51 11.15 4.93 26.16
C PRO A 51 11.30 3.95 24.98
N GLN A 52 10.20 3.37 24.47
CA GLN A 52 10.21 2.33 23.45
C GLN A 52 9.25 2.64 22.29
N PRO A 53 9.60 3.60 21.40
CA PRO A 53 8.76 4.04 20.29
C PRO A 53 8.36 2.91 19.34
N PHE A 54 9.22 1.91 19.16
CA PHE A 54 8.93 0.76 18.29
C PHE A 54 7.93 -0.22 18.91
N VAL A 55 7.91 -0.36 20.24
CA VAL A 55 6.92 -1.23 20.91
C VAL A 55 5.53 -0.63 20.78
N LEU A 56 5.40 0.69 20.96
CA LEU A 56 4.15 1.41 20.71
C LEU A 56 3.68 1.22 19.26
N PHE A 57 4.60 1.36 18.30
CA PHE A 57 4.26 1.16 16.88
C PHE A 57 3.72 -0.24 16.62
N LYS A 58 4.41 -1.28 17.11
CA LYS A 58 3.97 -2.68 16.93
C LYS A 58 2.62 -2.96 17.57
N ASP A 59 2.35 -2.39 18.74
CA ASP A 59 1.05 -2.53 19.40
C ASP A 59 -0.07 -1.95 18.53
N ILE A 60 0.09 -0.73 18.03
CA ILE A 60 -0.87 -0.09 17.12
C ILE A 60 -0.99 -0.92 15.83
N TRP A 61 0.13 -1.30 15.21
CA TRP A 61 0.15 -2.10 13.98
C TRP A 61 -0.68 -3.39 14.11
N ASN A 62 -0.49 -4.14 15.20
CA ASN A 62 -1.22 -5.38 15.45
C ASN A 62 -2.70 -5.12 15.78
N ASN A 63 -3.00 -4.13 16.63
CA ASN A 63 -4.37 -3.84 17.05
C ASN A 63 -5.26 -3.33 15.91
N TYR A 64 -4.67 -2.63 14.92
CA TYR A 64 -5.36 -2.18 13.72
C TYR A 64 -5.34 -3.21 12.58
N GLY A 65 -4.83 -4.41 12.83
CA GLY A 65 -4.93 -5.53 11.90
C GLY A 65 -3.99 -5.44 10.69
N TRP A 66 -3.00 -4.56 10.69
CA TRP A 66 -2.03 -4.43 9.59
C TRP A 66 -1.23 -5.73 9.34
N THR A 67 -1.01 -6.53 10.38
CA THR A 67 -0.40 -7.86 10.26
C THR A 67 -1.20 -8.81 9.38
N TRP A 68 -2.53 -8.66 9.34
CA TRP A 68 -3.41 -9.49 8.53
C TRP A 68 -3.59 -8.97 7.10
N LEU A 69 -3.16 -7.74 6.82
CA LEU A 69 -3.32 -7.09 5.53
C LEU A 69 -2.66 -7.89 4.40
N HIS A 70 -1.53 -8.55 4.69
CA HIS A 70 -0.86 -9.48 3.77
C HIS A 70 -1.72 -10.64 3.30
N PHE A 71 -2.79 -11.00 4.00
CA PHE A 71 -3.65 -12.12 3.64
C PHE A 71 -4.93 -11.70 2.91
N LYS A 72 -5.06 -10.42 2.50
CA LYS A 72 -6.21 -9.99 1.69
C LYS A 72 -6.16 -10.47 0.23
N VAL A 73 -4.96 -10.76 -0.30
CA VAL A 73 -4.75 -11.09 -1.72
C VAL A 73 -3.83 -12.30 -1.87
N PHE A 74 -4.36 -13.38 -2.42
CA PHE A 74 -3.66 -14.65 -2.58
C PHE A 74 -3.20 -14.94 -4.02
N ASP A 75 -3.81 -14.30 -5.02
CA ASP A 75 -3.41 -14.48 -6.41
C ASP A 75 -2.14 -13.67 -6.73
N ALA A 76 -1.19 -14.24 -7.47
CA ALA A 76 0.13 -13.64 -7.65
C ALA A 76 0.09 -12.26 -8.33
N ARG A 77 -0.75 -12.08 -9.36
CA ARG A 77 -0.78 -10.87 -10.18
C ARG A 77 -1.35 -9.67 -9.43
N SER A 78 -2.47 -9.86 -8.75
CA SER A 78 -3.13 -8.78 -8.01
C SER A 78 -2.41 -8.53 -6.70
N ARG A 79 -1.80 -9.56 -6.11
CA ARG A 79 -0.91 -9.42 -4.95
C ARG A 79 0.30 -8.55 -5.27
N GLU A 80 0.96 -8.73 -6.42
CA GLU A 80 2.07 -7.85 -6.80
C GLU A 80 1.63 -6.39 -6.86
N THR A 81 0.48 -6.12 -7.49
CA THR A 81 -0.04 -4.75 -7.64
C THR A 81 -0.45 -4.16 -6.30
N PHE A 82 -1.15 -4.94 -5.47
CA PHE A 82 -1.48 -4.60 -4.10
C PHE A 82 -0.25 -4.22 -3.28
N LEU A 83 0.78 -5.08 -3.25
CA LEU A 83 2.01 -4.83 -2.50
C LEU A 83 2.72 -3.56 -2.99
N LYS A 84 2.80 -3.36 -4.32
CA LYS A 84 3.42 -2.16 -4.90
C LYS A 84 2.67 -0.89 -4.52
N VAL A 85 1.35 -0.88 -4.69
CA VAL A 85 0.54 0.30 -4.37
C VAL A 85 0.58 0.60 -2.89
N THR A 86 0.42 -0.39 -2.01
CA THR A 86 0.50 -0.15 -0.55
C THR A 86 1.86 0.39 -0.14
N MET A 87 2.96 -0.15 -0.67
CA MET A 87 4.30 0.39 -0.40
C MET A 87 4.45 1.83 -0.92
N GLN A 88 3.92 2.13 -2.11
CA GLN A 88 3.92 3.48 -2.66
C GLN A 88 3.14 4.46 -1.78
N LEU A 89 1.97 4.08 -1.26
CA LEU A 89 1.19 4.93 -0.35
C LEU A 89 1.93 5.25 0.95
N PHE A 90 2.69 4.31 1.50
CA PHE A 90 3.59 4.61 2.62
C PHE A 90 4.71 5.58 2.21
N SER A 91 5.28 5.41 1.01
CA SER A 91 6.32 6.31 0.49
C SER A 91 5.81 7.74 0.25
N GLU A 92 4.54 7.93 -0.12
CA GLU A 92 3.92 9.27 -0.22
C GLU A 92 4.03 10.04 1.11
N ARG A 93 3.96 9.36 2.25
CA ARG A 93 4.08 9.96 3.59
C ARG A 93 5.53 10.19 4.04
N LEU A 94 6.51 9.87 3.21
CA LEU A 94 7.93 10.14 3.46
C LEU A 94 8.40 11.49 2.87
N ALA A 95 7.53 12.17 2.13
CA ALA A 95 7.79 13.46 1.51
C ALA A 95 8.32 14.49 2.52
N GLU A 96 9.16 15.41 2.06
CA GLU A 96 9.78 16.43 2.92
C GLU A 96 8.76 17.44 3.49
N SER A 97 7.60 17.56 2.85
CA SER A 97 6.48 18.39 3.32
C SER A 97 5.83 17.86 4.60
N GLU A 98 6.00 16.58 4.91
CA GLU A 98 5.42 15.93 6.09
C GLU A 98 6.27 16.18 7.34
N TYR A 99 5.63 16.27 8.50
CA TYR A 99 6.34 16.47 9.76
C TYR A 99 7.18 15.23 10.14
N PRO A 100 8.29 15.38 10.87
CA PRO A 100 9.28 14.30 11.06
C PRO A 100 8.71 13.03 11.69
N LEU A 101 7.76 13.17 12.63
CA LEU A 101 7.16 12.02 13.30
C LEU A 101 6.26 11.21 12.36
N ALA A 102 5.51 11.85 11.45
CA ALA A 102 4.75 11.15 10.41
C ALA A 102 5.67 10.36 9.49
N ARG A 103 6.75 10.98 9.04
CA ARG A 103 7.75 10.34 8.18
C ARG A 103 8.38 9.13 8.87
N ALA A 104 8.68 9.22 10.15
CA ALA A 104 9.20 8.11 10.93
C ALA A 104 8.20 6.95 11.02
N VAL A 105 6.91 7.23 11.28
CA VAL A 105 5.87 6.20 11.35
C VAL A 105 5.61 5.56 9.99
N ALA A 106 5.57 6.36 8.93
CA ALA A 106 5.44 5.86 7.56
C ALA A 106 6.62 4.95 7.18
N LEU A 107 7.84 5.30 7.59
CA LEU A 107 9.03 4.48 7.36
C LEU A 107 8.97 3.16 8.14
N LEU A 108 8.53 3.21 9.40
CA LEU A 108 8.31 2.00 10.21
C LEU A 108 7.22 1.12 9.60
N GLY A 109 6.14 1.72 9.09
CA GLY A 109 5.07 1.03 8.37
C GLY A 109 5.59 0.34 7.11
N LEU A 110 6.29 1.08 6.25
CA LEU A 110 6.89 0.55 5.02
C LEU A 110 7.85 -0.61 5.31
N TYR A 111 8.77 -0.41 6.25
CA TYR A 111 9.73 -1.43 6.66
C TYR A 111 9.02 -2.67 7.20
N THR A 112 8.10 -2.49 8.15
CA THR A 112 7.36 -3.59 8.78
C THR A 112 6.55 -4.35 7.76
N PHE A 113 5.84 -3.66 6.87
CA PHE A 113 5.09 -4.28 5.79
C PHE A 113 5.98 -5.08 4.86
N PHE A 114 7.14 -4.54 4.46
CA PHE A 114 8.09 -5.20 3.57
C PHE A 114 8.69 -6.47 4.19
N VAL A 115 9.17 -6.42 5.44
CA VAL A 115 9.87 -7.57 6.06
C VAL A 115 8.93 -8.66 6.57
N THR A 116 7.64 -8.35 6.79
CA THR A 116 6.63 -9.31 7.26
C THR A 116 5.88 -10.02 6.14
N GLN A 117 6.29 -9.80 4.88
CA GLN A 117 5.72 -10.51 3.74
C GLN A 117 5.87 -12.04 3.93
N PRO A 118 4.80 -12.83 3.78
CA PRO A 118 4.85 -14.28 3.96
C PRO A 118 5.68 -14.93 2.84
N SER A 119 6.91 -15.35 3.15
CA SER A 119 7.84 -15.99 2.20
C SER A 119 7.81 -17.53 2.24
N THR A 120 7.25 -18.13 3.29
CA THR A 120 7.27 -19.59 3.55
C THR A 120 5.88 -20.24 3.54
N SER A 121 4.93 -19.68 2.81
CA SER A 121 3.55 -20.21 2.73
C SER A 121 3.44 -21.44 1.81
N ALA A 122 2.47 -22.32 2.10
CA ALA A 122 2.08 -23.45 1.24
C ALA A 122 0.59 -23.32 0.89
N PRO A 123 0.21 -22.97 -0.35
CA PRO A 123 1.06 -22.70 -1.51
C PRO A 123 1.88 -21.40 -1.39
N PRO A 124 3.02 -21.26 -2.10
CA PRO A 124 3.87 -20.07 -2.02
C PRO A 124 3.15 -18.81 -2.48
N LEU A 125 3.11 -17.80 -1.61
CA LEU A 125 2.60 -16.47 -1.93
C LEU A 125 3.68 -15.61 -2.58
N HIS A 126 3.27 -14.82 -3.58
CA HIS A 126 4.17 -13.87 -4.24
C HIS A 126 4.68 -12.81 -3.25
N ALA A 127 5.97 -12.55 -3.20
CA ALA A 127 6.55 -11.50 -2.36
C ALA A 127 7.46 -10.61 -3.19
N LEU A 128 7.48 -9.31 -2.86
CA LEU A 128 8.40 -8.35 -3.46
C LEU A 128 9.77 -8.47 -2.81
N ALA A 129 10.79 -8.72 -3.62
CA ALA A 129 12.19 -8.81 -3.17
C ALA A 129 12.87 -7.44 -2.99
N HIS A 130 12.28 -6.37 -3.53
CA HIS A 130 12.82 -5.01 -3.49
C HIS A 130 11.69 -4.00 -3.27
N LEU A 131 12.03 -2.87 -2.64
CA LEU A 131 11.10 -1.75 -2.50
C LEU A 131 10.88 -1.09 -3.86
N PRO A 132 9.64 -1.00 -4.35
CA PRO A 132 9.32 -0.27 -5.56
C PRO A 132 9.37 1.23 -5.23
N MET A 133 10.54 1.85 -5.40
CA MET A 133 10.66 3.30 -5.31
C MET A 133 10.24 3.90 -6.66
N THR A 134 9.01 4.36 -6.75
CA THR A 134 8.54 5.13 -7.91
C THR A 134 9.05 6.56 -7.76
N ILE A 135 10.16 6.89 -8.40
CA ILE A 135 10.62 8.27 -8.55
C ILE A 135 9.75 8.90 -9.64
N GLY A 136 8.63 9.53 -9.25
CA GLY A 136 8.00 10.57 -10.07
C GLY A 136 6.83 10.21 -10.98
N GLU A 137 6.24 9.01 -10.91
CA GLU A 137 4.95 8.76 -11.55
C GLU A 137 3.82 8.78 -10.49
N PRO A 138 2.92 9.77 -10.51
CA PRO A 138 1.69 9.67 -9.74
C PRO A 138 0.96 8.40 -10.16
N LEU A 139 0.20 7.80 -9.23
CA LEU A 139 -0.78 6.77 -9.53
C LEU A 139 -1.85 7.36 -10.45
N LEU A 140 -1.51 7.58 -11.72
CA LEU A 140 -2.43 7.93 -12.77
C LEU A 140 -3.30 6.70 -12.97
N CYS A 141 -4.56 6.82 -12.54
CA CYS A 141 -5.64 6.03 -13.11
C CYS A 141 -5.42 6.00 -14.62
N SER A 142 -5.13 4.84 -15.18
CA SER A 142 -5.23 4.66 -16.61
C SER A 142 -6.69 4.90 -16.97
N GLU A 143 -6.97 6.11 -17.48
CA GLU A 143 -8.18 6.40 -18.22
C GLU A 143 -8.23 5.44 -19.41
N ILE A 144 -8.92 4.32 -19.23
CA ILE A 144 -9.31 3.45 -20.33
C ILE A 144 -10.83 3.46 -20.36
N GLY A 145 -11.39 4.42 -21.11
CA GLY A 145 -12.80 4.33 -21.52
C GLY A 145 -13.62 5.60 -21.69
N GLN A 146 -13.06 6.75 -22.08
CA GLN A 146 -13.86 7.82 -22.70
C GLN A 146 -13.38 8.14 -24.11
N LEU A 147 -13.74 7.26 -25.05
CA LEU A 147 -13.93 7.67 -26.44
C LEU A 147 -15.42 8.00 -26.61
N THR A 148 -15.76 9.28 -26.45
CA THR A 148 -16.60 10.05 -27.38
C THR A 148 -16.80 11.47 -26.85
N GLY A 149 -16.18 12.45 -27.53
CA GLY A 149 -16.67 13.83 -27.56
C GLY A 149 -15.90 14.87 -26.75
N SER A 150 -14.89 15.48 -27.40
CA SER A 150 -14.62 16.93 -27.43
C SER A 150 -14.79 17.74 -26.13
N GLN A 151 -13.68 18.21 -25.52
CA GLN A 151 -13.33 19.65 -25.35
C GLN A 151 -12.36 19.90 -24.16
N THR A 152 -11.20 20.46 -24.51
CA THR A 152 -10.54 21.67 -23.93
C THR A 152 -10.06 21.71 -22.48
N CYS A 153 -8.72 21.82 -22.31
CA CYS A 153 -7.91 22.55 -21.30
C CYS A 153 -8.25 22.36 -19.79
N ILE A 154 -7.29 22.35 -18.86
CA ILE A 154 -6.35 23.44 -18.54
C ILE A 154 -5.15 22.87 -17.77
N SER A 155 -3.95 23.28 -18.20
CA SER A 155 -2.70 23.23 -17.44
C SER A 155 -2.76 24.28 -16.33
N LEU A 156 -2.50 23.89 -15.08
CA LEU A 156 -2.12 24.82 -14.03
C LEU A 156 -0.81 24.36 -13.41
N TYR A 157 0.09 25.35 -13.32
CA TYR A 157 1.42 25.35 -12.75
C TYR A 157 1.50 24.75 -11.35
#